data_AF-A0A428VUX0-F1
#
_entry.id   AF-A0A428VUX0-F1
#
_cell.length_a   1.000
_cell.length_b   1.000
_cell.length_c   1.000
_cell.angle_alpha   90.00
_cell.angle_beta   90.00
_cell.angle_gamma   90.00
#
_symmetry.space_group_name_H-M   'P 1'
#
loop_
_entity.id
_entity.type
_entity.pdbx_description
1 polymer ?
#
loop_
_entity_poly.entity_id
_entity_poly.type
_entity_poly.pdbx_seq_one_letter_code
_entity_poly.pdbx_strand_id
1 'polypeptide(L)'
;MVAPVGDHRAEVTKVVSDTFRLDPALVEPDATLEELGIDSKGRIRLLAALEIHYGVTIDLDRLDRFTDVASVADVLAEALGTGESEERR
;
A
#
# COMPACT_ATOMS: atom_id res chain seq x y z
N MET A 1 24.37 0.81 -10.89
CA MET A 1 23.74 0.27 -9.67
C MET A 1 22.25 0.43 -9.85
N VAL A 2 21.55 -0.64 -10.20
CA VAL A 2 20.07 -0.64 -10.28
C VAL A 2 19.58 -0.44 -8.85
N ALA A 3 18.83 0.64 -8.59
CA ALA A 3 18.08 0.78 -7.35
C ALA A 3 17.25 -0.49 -7.16
N PRO A 4 17.25 -1.12 -5.97
CA PRO A 4 16.49 -2.35 -5.79
C PRO A 4 15.03 -2.07 -6.16
N VAL A 5 14.54 -2.81 -7.15
CA VAL A 5 13.11 -2.92 -7.40
C VAL A 5 12.47 -3.38 -6.09
N GLY A 6 11.64 -2.54 -5.49
CA GLY A 6 10.66 -2.97 -4.50
C GLY A 6 11.02 -2.80 -3.02
N ASP A 7 11.29 -1.58 -2.56
CA ASP A 7 11.09 -1.26 -1.14
C ASP A 7 10.12 -0.08 -0.99
N HIS A 8 8.93 -0.22 -1.62
CA HIS A 8 7.79 0.66 -1.32
C HIS A 8 7.22 0.41 0.08
N ARG A 9 7.79 -0.52 0.86
CA ARG A 9 7.34 -0.87 2.21
C ARG A 9 7.42 0.33 3.13
N ALA A 10 8.55 1.06 3.13
CA ALA A 10 8.69 2.25 3.95
C ALA A 10 7.66 3.35 3.60
N GLU A 11 7.36 3.50 2.31
CA GLU A 11 6.39 4.45 1.79
C GLU A 11 4.95 4.04 2.15
N VAL A 12 4.60 2.76 1.99
CA VAL A 12 3.30 2.22 2.43
C VAL A 12 3.17 2.33 3.95
N THR A 13 4.19 1.96 4.73
CA THR A 13 4.22 2.13 6.19
C THR A 13 3.92 3.57 6.57
N LYS A 14 4.50 4.55 5.88
CA LYS A 14 4.25 5.96 6.13
C LYS A 14 2.79 6.36 5.82
N VAL A 15 2.23 5.88 4.71
CA VAL A 15 0.82 6.15 4.36
C VAL A 15 -0.14 5.48 5.34
N VAL A 16 0.13 4.23 5.74
CA VAL A 16 -0.62 3.53 6.79
C VAL A 16 -0.55 4.31 8.10
N SER A 17 0.65 4.72 8.51
CA SER A 17 0.87 5.48 9.75
C SER A 17 0.12 6.81 9.73
N ASP A 18 0.15 7.55 8.63
CA ASP A 18 -0.57 8.82 8.47
C ASP A 18 -2.10 8.61 8.48
N THR A 19 -2.58 7.60 7.74
CA THR A 19 -4.00 7.29 7.59
C THR A 19 -4.64 6.82 8.90
N PHE A 20 -3.94 5.95 9.64
CA PHE A 20 -4.44 5.36 10.88
C PHE A 20 -3.94 6.07 12.15
N ARG A 21 -3.13 7.14 11.99
CA ARG A 21 -2.43 7.83 13.08
C ARG A 21 -1.65 6.86 13.99
N LEU A 22 -0.99 5.90 13.36
CA LEU A 22 -0.07 4.99 14.04
C LEU A 22 1.33 5.59 14.04
N ASP A 23 2.15 5.18 15.00
CA ASP A 23 3.56 5.57 15.01
C ASP A 23 4.31 4.72 13.99
N PRO A 24 4.98 5.32 12.98
CA PRO A 24 5.71 4.57 11.97
C PRO A 24 6.86 3.74 12.55
N ALA A 25 7.36 4.05 13.75
CA ALA A 25 8.35 3.23 14.44
C ALA A 25 7.76 1.96 15.08
N LEU A 26 6.43 1.87 15.18
CA LEU A 26 5.70 0.69 15.68
C LEU A 26 5.08 -0.15 14.56
N VAL A 27 5.10 0.34 13.32
CA VAL A 27 4.55 -0.37 12.16
C VAL A 27 5.64 -1.23 11.54
N GLU A 28 5.65 -2.51 11.91
CA GLU A 28 6.55 -3.49 11.32
C GLU A 28 6.12 -3.83 9.88
N PRO A 29 7.04 -3.91 8.91
CA PRO A 29 6.71 -4.21 7.51
C PRO A 29 6.24 -5.65 7.30
N ASP A 30 6.59 -6.56 8.21
CA ASP A 30 6.15 -7.95 8.21
C ASP A 30 4.91 -8.19 9.11
N ALA A 31 4.40 -7.14 9.77
CA ALA A 31 3.17 -7.26 10.55
C ALA A 31 1.95 -7.32 9.62
N THR A 32 0.98 -8.13 10.04
CA THR A 32 -0.31 -8.19 9.37
C THR A 32 -1.12 -6.92 9.63
N LEU A 33 -1.99 -6.57 8.69
CA LEU A 33 -2.90 -5.43 8.85
C LEU A 33 -3.80 -5.63 10.08
N GLU A 34 -4.19 -6.86 10.40
CA GLU A 34 -4.99 -7.16 11.59
C GLU A 34 -4.23 -6.87 12.90
N GLU A 35 -2.94 -7.17 12.96
CA GLU A 35 -2.08 -6.82 14.10
C GLU A 35 -1.94 -5.30 14.29
N LEU A 36 -2.00 -4.54 13.20
CA LEU A 36 -2.02 -3.08 13.22
C LEU A 36 -3.41 -2.49 13.55
N GLY A 37 -4.44 -3.33 13.77
CA GLY A 37 -5.82 -2.91 14.02
C GLY A 37 -6.58 -2.49 12.77
N ILE A 38 -6.13 -2.91 11.59
CA ILE A 38 -6.73 -2.61 10.29
C ILE A 38 -7.63 -3.77 9.87
N ASP A 39 -8.91 -3.65 10.23
CA ASP A 39 -9.97 -4.60 9.82
C ASP A 39 -10.35 -4.44 8.33
N SER A 40 -11.33 -5.22 7.87
CA SER A 40 -11.94 -5.11 6.53
C SER A 40 -12.28 -3.67 6.09
N LYS A 41 -12.87 -2.86 6.99
CA LYS A 41 -13.16 -1.43 6.71
C LYS A 41 -11.90 -0.56 6.68
N GLY A 42 -10.87 -0.95 7.44
CA GLY A 42 -9.55 -0.32 7.40
C GLY A 42 -8.89 -0.55 6.05
N ARG A 43 -8.93 -1.78 5.53
CA ARG A 43 -8.34 -2.13 4.21
C ARG A 43 -8.91 -1.28 3.07
N ILE A 44 -10.24 -1.10 3.04
CA ILE A 44 -10.91 -0.23 2.04
C ILE A 44 -10.43 1.23 2.17
N ARG A 45 -10.29 1.74 3.41
CA ARG A 45 -9.77 3.10 3.64
C ARG A 45 -8.32 3.25 3.23
N LEU A 46 -7.50 2.23 3.51
CA LEU A 46 -6.10 2.20 3.11
C LEU A 46 -5.97 2.21 1.58
N LEU A 47 -6.76 1.39 0.89
CA LEU A 47 -6.82 1.38 -0.58
C LEU A 47 -7.11 2.78 -1.12
N ALA A 48 -8.20 3.40 -0.68
CA ALA A 48 -8.58 4.74 -1.12
C ALA A 48 -7.50 5.78 -0.79
N ALA A 49 -6.84 5.68 0.37
CA ALA A 49 -5.74 6.56 0.74
C ALA A 49 -4.54 6.39 -0.19
N LEU A 50 -4.18 5.16 -0.56
CA LEU A 50 -3.09 4.87 -1.50
C LEU A 50 -3.41 5.41 -2.90
N GLU A 51 -4.63 5.17 -3.39
CA GLU A 51 -5.10 5.68 -4.68
C GLU A 51 -5.00 7.21 -4.75
N ILE A 52 -5.47 7.91 -3.71
CA ILE A 52 -5.41 9.37 -3.64
C ILE A 52 -3.96 9.87 -3.49
N HIS A 53 -3.14 9.19 -2.68
CA HIS A 53 -1.78 9.64 -2.39
C HIS A 53 -0.83 9.48 -3.59
N TYR A 54 -0.95 8.36 -4.30
CA TYR A 54 -0.09 8.03 -5.44
C TYR A 54 -0.74 8.34 -6.80
N GLY A 55 -2.01 8.72 -6.83
CA GLY A 55 -2.74 8.98 -8.07
C GLY A 55 -2.98 7.72 -8.90
N VAL A 56 -3.05 6.55 -8.27
CA VAL A 56 -3.29 5.25 -8.93
C VAL A 56 -4.72 4.80 -8.71
N THR A 57 -5.19 3.85 -9.53
CA THR A 57 -6.46 3.15 -9.32
C THR A 57 -6.15 1.68 -9.06
N ILE A 58 -6.62 1.15 -7.95
CA ILE A 58 -6.39 -0.25 -7.54
C ILE A 58 -7.75 -0.92 -7.39
N ASP A 59 -7.99 -1.99 -8.17
CA ASP A 59 -9.24 -2.74 -8.10
C ASP A 59 -9.51 -3.28 -6.70
N LEU A 60 -10.79 -3.20 -6.28
CA LEU A 60 -11.26 -3.74 -5.00
C LEU A 60 -10.99 -5.25 -4.85
N ASP A 61 -10.88 -6.00 -5.95
CA ASP A 61 -10.49 -7.42 -5.94
C ASP A 61 -9.10 -7.62 -5.32
N ARG A 62 -8.22 -6.60 -5.36
CA ARG A 62 -6.90 -6.66 -4.72
C ARG A 62 -6.94 -6.47 -3.20
N LEU A 63 -8.07 -6.08 -2.61
CA LEU A 63 -8.22 -6.02 -1.15
C LEU A 63 -8.01 -7.38 -0.46
N ASP A 64 -8.24 -8.49 -1.17
CA ASP A 64 -7.95 -9.83 -0.63
C ASP A 64 -6.46 -10.01 -0.36
N ARG A 65 -5.60 -9.36 -1.14
CA ARG A 65 -4.14 -9.35 -0.96
C ARG A 65 -3.67 -8.38 0.13
N PHE A 66 -4.56 -7.57 0.71
CA PHE A 66 -4.20 -6.65 1.79
C PHE A 66 -4.16 -7.42 3.11
N THR A 67 -3.18 -8.31 3.25
CA THR A 67 -2.94 -9.14 4.43
C THR A 67 -1.92 -8.51 5.38
N ASP A 68 -0.87 -7.91 4.82
CA ASP A 68 0.28 -7.34 5.49
C ASP A 68 0.86 -6.16 4.69
N VAL A 69 1.72 -5.37 5.33
CA VAL A 69 2.28 -4.14 4.72
C VAL A 69 3.12 -4.48 3.48
N ALA A 70 3.84 -5.60 3.49
CA ALA A 70 4.63 -6.04 2.33
C ALA A 70 3.75 -6.34 1.12
N SER A 71 2.63 -7.04 1.31
CA SER A 71 1.68 -7.37 0.23
C SER A 71 0.99 -6.11 -0.33
N VAL A 72 0.68 -5.13 0.53
CA VAL A 72 0.16 -3.83 0.09
C VAL A 72 1.20 -3.08 -0.75
N ALA A 73 2.46 -3.09 -0.34
CA ALA A 73 3.56 -2.48 -1.09
C ALA A 73 3.80 -3.14 -2.45
N ASP A 74 3.62 -4.46 -2.55
CA ASP A 74 3.70 -5.19 -3.81
C ASP A 74 2.58 -4.77 -4.76
N VAL A 75 1.32 -4.77 -4.28
CA VAL A 75 0.16 -4.33 -5.07
C VAL A 75 0.31 -2.88 -5.54
N LEU A 76 0.82 -2.00 -4.67
CA LEU A 76 1.09 -0.61 -5.05
C LEU A 76 2.17 -0.53 -6.14
N ALA A 77 3.25 -1.30 -6.02
CA ALA A 77 4.31 -1.33 -7.02
C ALA A 77 3.80 -1.86 -8.37
N GLU A 78 2.94 -2.89 -8.36
CA GLU A 78 2.25 -3.39 -9.55
C GLU A 78 1.38 -2.30 -10.20
N ALA A 79 0.61 -1.56 -9.39
CA ALA A 79 -0.26 -0.49 -9.88
C ALA A 79 0.53 0.68 -10.47
N LEU A 80 1.61 1.11 -9.81
CA LEU A 80 2.52 2.15 -10.31
C LEU A 80 3.22 1.71 -11.61
N GLY A 81 3.64 0.45 -11.70
CA GLY A 81 4.25 -0.09 -12.91
C GLY A 81 3.28 -0.26 -14.09
N THR A 82 1.99 -0.44 -13.81
CA THR A 82 0.94 -0.61 -14.82
C THR A 82 0.38 0.74 -15.30
N GLY A 83 0.26 1.73 -14.41
CA GLY A 83 -0.28 3.07 -14.72
C GLY A 83 0.52 3.86 -15.76
N GLU A 84 1.84 3.66 -15.82
CA GLU A 84 2.72 4.32 -16.80
C GLU A 84 2.44 3.89 -18.27
N SER A 85 1.71 2.79 -18.49
CA SER A 85 1.45 2.27 -19.84
C SER A 85 0.21 2.87 -20.52
N GLU A 86 -0.73 3.45 -19.78
CA GLU A 86 -2.01 3.94 -20.35
C GLU A 86 -2.02 5.44 -20.72
N GLU A 87 -1.10 6.28 -20.22
CA GLU A 87 -1.08 7.73 -20.54
C GLU A 87 -0.36 8.09 -21.88
N ARG A 88 -0.04 7.10 -22.73
CA ARG A 88 0.52 7.35 -24.09
C ARG A 88 -0.46 7.08 -25.23
N ARG A 89 -1.74 7.46 -25.10
CA ARG A 89 -2.70 7.33 -26.22
C ARG A 89 -3.42 8.62 -26.58
#